data_AF-A0AAE3EAB0-F1
#
_entry.id   AF-A0AAE3EAB0-F1
#
_cell.length_a   1.000
_cell.length_b   1.000
_cell.length_c   1.000
_cell.angle_alpha   90.00
_cell.angle_beta   90.00
_cell.angle_gamma   90.00
#
_symmetry.space_group_name_H-M   'P 1'
#
loop_
_entity.id
_entity.type
_entity.pdbx_description
1 polymer ?
#
loop_
_entity_poly.entity_id
_entity_poly.type
_entity_poly.pdbx_seq_one_letter_code
_entity_poly.pdbx_strand_id
1 'polypeptide(L)'
;MNNILEYKGYHTKVEYDSQDHILYGKIEGINDYVNFESDNLDDVENEFHSAVDDYLSFCEEVGKAPEKEYKGSFNVRISPELHKKLALVAYKKGDSLNKCVEEALSAYVSADSKATESSDGITLSVPSPEDYEGSKFSELPPIHLVYTAQTYKKVVEN
;
A
#
# COMPACT_ATOMS: atom_id res chain seq x y z
N MET A 1 11.72 2.92 -2.87
CA MET A 1 12.02 4.00 -1.92
C MET A 1 10.98 3.91 -0.82
N ASN A 2 11.40 3.65 0.42
CA ASN A 2 10.51 3.47 1.56
C ASN A 2 10.46 4.79 2.33
N ASN A 3 9.29 5.42 2.39
CA ASN A 3 9.06 6.70 3.10
C ASN A 3 8.08 6.51 4.27
N ILE A 4 7.96 5.27 4.75
CA ILE A 4 7.17 4.92 5.93
C ILE A 4 8.12 4.79 7.11
N LEU A 5 7.81 5.48 8.21
CA LEU A 5 8.50 5.34 9.50
C LEU A 5 7.58 4.65 10.49
N GLU A 6 8.17 3.88 11.41
CA GLU A 6 7.46 3.21 12.50
C GLU A 6 8.13 3.55 13.83
N TYR A 7 7.34 3.94 14.82
CA TYR A 7 7.80 4.17 16.18
C TYR A 7 6.73 3.83 17.21
N LYS A 8 7.08 3.02 18.22
CA LYS A 8 6.15 2.54 19.27
C LYS A 8 4.86 1.88 18.75
N GLY A 9 4.91 1.34 17.52
CA GLY A 9 3.76 0.73 16.83
C GLY A 9 2.83 1.73 16.14
N TYR A 10 3.25 2.98 16.02
CA TYR A 10 2.61 4.01 15.19
C TYR A 10 3.37 4.16 13.89
N HIS A 11 2.65 4.51 12.83
CA HIS A 11 3.23 4.68 11.49
C HIS A 11 2.99 6.08 10.98
N THR A 12 3.87 6.54 10.10
CA THR A 12 3.68 7.77 9.33
C THR A 12 4.21 7.57 7.92
N LYS A 13 3.65 8.34 6.99
CA LYS A 13 4.22 8.52 5.65
C LYS A 13 4.82 9.92 5.59
N VAL A 14 6.13 9.98 5.34
CA VAL A 14 6.83 11.25 5.14
C VAL A 14 6.61 11.73 3.72
N GLU A 15 6.15 12.97 3.59
CA GLU A 15 5.92 13.67 2.33
C GLU A 15 6.75 14.96 2.29
N TYR A 16 7.08 15.42 1.08
CA TYR A 16 7.86 16.63 0.87
C TYR A 16 7.00 17.71 0.22
N ASP A 17 6.98 18.90 0.83
CA ASP A 17 6.37 20.08 0.26
C ASP A 17 7.40 20.88 -0.55
N SER A 18 7.16 20.98 -1.86
CA SER A 18 8.04 21.75 -2.76
C SER A 18 7.88 23.26 -2.68
N GLN A 19 6.79 23.77 -2.11
CA GLN A 19 6.54 25.21 -1.97
C GLN A 19 7.29 25.76 -0.76
N ASP A 20 7.16 25.06 0.37
CA ASP A 20 7.73 25.49 1.64
C ASP A 20 9.09 24.84 1.94
N HIS A 21 9.54 23.89 1.09
CA HIS A 21 10.79 23.15 1.25
C HIS A 21 10.90 22.37 2.56
N ILE A 22 9.78 21.87 3.06
CA ILE A 22 9.69 21.10 4.31
C ILE A 22 9.30 19.65 4.06
N LEU A 23 9.69 18.78 4.99
CA LEU A 23 9.17 17.44 5.13
C LEU A 23 8.06 17.46 6.16
N TYR A 24 6.98 16.75 5.89
CA TYR A 24 5.87 16.67 6.82
C TYR A 24 5.27 15.27 6.82
N GLY A 25 4.55 14.99 7.89
CA GLY A 25 3.81 13.75 8.03
C GLY A 25 2.80 13.85 9.16
N LYS A 26 2.05 12.77 9.33
CA LYS A 26 1.11 12.64 10.44
C LYS A 26 1.10 11.20 10.92
N ILE A 27 0.74 11.02 12.19
CA ILE A 27 0.52 9.69 12.74
C ILE A 27 -0.71 9.10 12.06
N GLU A 28 -0.56 7.93 11.45
CA GLU A 28 -1.64 7.18 10.82
C GLU A 28 -2.39 6.31 11.83
N GLY A 29 -3.63 5.99 11.45
CA GLY A 29 -4.54 5.05 12.12
C GLY A 29 -4.92 5.38 13.57
N ILE A 30 -4.76 6.64 13.96
CA ILE A 30 -5.40 7.24 15.12
C ILE A 30 -6.54 8.17 14.67
N ASN A 31 -7.57 8.37 15.50
CA ASN A 31 -8.63 9.36 15.20
C ASN A 31 -8.19 10.80 15.51
N ASP A 32 -7.17 10.98 16.35
CA ASP A 32 -6.63 12.29 16.68
C ASP A 32 -5.74 12.81 15.54
N TYR A 33 -5.73 14.12 15.29
CA TYR A 33 -4.87 14.70 14.25
C TYR A 33 -3.54 15.13 14.88
N VAL A 34 -2.50 14.32 14.68
CA VAL A 34 -1.14 14.59 15.16
C VAL A 34 -0.20 14.63 13.96
N ASN A 35 0.32 15.81 13.65
CA ASN A 35 1.27 16.05 12.55
C ASN A 35 2.64 16.45 13.09
N PHE A 36 3.64 16.33 12.22
CA PHE A 36 4.99 16.82 12.45
C PHE A 36 5.53 17.40 11.13
N GLU A 37 6.50 18.29 11.25
CA GLU A 37 7.20 18.91 10.13
C GLU A 37 8.66 19.09 10.49
N SER A 38 9.52 19.06 9.48
CA SER A 38 10.95 19.29 9.63
C SER A 38 11.50 19.95 8.36
N ASP A 39 12.40 20.91 8.52
CA ASP A 39 13.17 21.50 7.43
C ASP A 39 14.41 20.66 7.05
N ASN A 40 14.68 19.58 7.80
CA ASN A 40 15.82 18.71 7.61
C ASN A 40 15.43 17.23 7.53
N LEU A 41 16.03 16.50 6.59
CA LEU A 41 15.91 15.05 6.45
C LEU A 41 16.42 14.29 7.67
N ASP A 42 17.48 14.78 8.32
CA ASP A 42 18.07 14.10 9.48
C ASP A 42 17.17 14.21 10.73
N ASP A 43 16.32 15.24 10.78
CA ASP A 43 15.52 15.56 11.96
C ASP A 43 14.06 15.10 11.84
N VAL A 44 13.56 14.79 10.63
CA VAL A 44 12.17 14.37 10.41
C VAL A 44 11.76 13.13 11.20
N GLU A 45 12.70 12.20 11.42
CA GLU A 45 12.46 11.00 12.23
C GLU A 45 12.36 11.36 13.72
N ASN A 46 13.16 12.30 14.20
CA ASN A 46 13.11 12.78 15.57
C ASN A 46 11.83 13.58 15.84
N GLU A 47 11.39 14.40 14.88
CA GLU A 47 10.12 15.12 14.94
C GLU A 47 8.92 14.16 14.97
N PHE A 48 8.98 13.08 14.18
CA PHE A 48 7.99 12.00 14.27
C PHE A 48 7.99 11.33 15.65
N HIS A 49 9.15 10.96 16.19
CA HIS A 49 9.25 10.35 17.53
C HIS A 49 8.69 11.28 18.62
N SER A 50 9.00 12.57 18.53
CA SER A 50 8.51 13.59 19.47
C SER A 50 7.00 13.74 19.39
N ALA A 51 6.44 13.81 18.18
CA ALA A 51 4.98 13.87 17.98
C ALA A 51 4.25 12.63 18.55
N VAL A 52 4.83 11.43 18.42
CA VAL A 52 4.29 10.21 19.02
C VAL A 52 4.36 10.26 20.54
N ASP A 53 5.47 10.73 21.11
CA ASP A 53 5.65 10.82 22.56
C ASP A 53 4.72 11.86 23.18
N ASP A 54 4.58 13.02 22.55
CA ASP A 54 3.63 14.06 22.95
C ASP A 54 2.20 13.55 22.88
N TYR A 55 1.84 12.77 21.86
CA TYR A 55 0.52 12.13 21.75
C TYR A 55 0.25 11.18 22.92
N LEU A 56 1.22 10.33 23.26
CA LEU A 56 1.10 9.37 24.35
C LEU A 56 1.01 10.08 25.70
N SER A 57 1.85 11.09 25.93
CA SER A 57 1.81 11.91 27.15
C SER A 57 0.49 12.66 27.27
N PHE A 58 -0.01 13.27 26.20
CA PHE A 58 -1.31 13.92 26.19
C PHE A 58 -2.44 12.96 26.55
N CYS A 59 -2.43 11.74 25.98
CA CYS A 59 -3.41 10.71 26.30
C CYS A 59 -3.38 10.34 27.79
N GLU A 60 -2.19 10.20 28.38
CA GLU A 60 -2.02 9.93 29.81
C GLU A 60 -2.56 11.08 30.67
N GLU A 61 -2.25 12.33 30.33
CA GLU A 61 -2.69 13.52 31.06
C GLU A 61 -4.21 13.68 31.05
N VAL A 62 -4.86 13.44 29.91
CA VAL A 62 -6.32 13.55 29.79
C VAL A 62 -7.07 12.29 30.24
N GLY A 63 -6.36 11.25 30.67
CA GLY A 63 -6.93 9.95 31.05
C GLY A 63 -7.59 9.21 29.88
N LYS A 64 -7.19 9.53 28.64
CA LYS A 64 -7.65 8.86 27.42
C LYS A 64 -6.74 7.66 27.16
N ALA A 65 -7.33 6.52 26.82
CA ALA A 65 -6.52 5.39 26.34
C ALA A 65 -5.93 5.76 24.97
N PRO A 66 -4.60 5.72 24.78
CA PRO A 66 -3.99 6.03 23.49
C PRO A 66 -4.56 5.09 22.43
N GLU A 67 -4.99 5.67 21.31
CA GLU A 67 -5.58 4.90 20.24
C GLU A 67 -4.45 4.21 19.49
N LYS A 68 -4.33 2.90 19.66
CA LYS A 68 -3.47 2.11 18.79
C LYS A 68 -4.23 1.72 17.54
N GLU A 69 -3.52 1.77 16.42
CA GLU A 69 -3.96 1.17 15.17
C GLU A 69 -4.27 -0.34 15.40
N TYR A 70 -5.18 -0.88 14.58
CA TYR A 70 -5.43 -2.33 14.49
C TYR A 70 -6.02 -3.04 15.72
N LYS A 71 -7.12 -2.51 16.31
CA LYS A 71 -7.91 -3.21 17.35
C LYS A 71 -8.60 -4.51 16.89
N GLY A 72 -8.30 -5.01 15.69
CA GLY A 72 -8.96 -6.15 15.04
C GLY A 72 -10.41 -5.90 14.62
N SER A 73 -10.96 -4.71 14.90
CA SER A 73 -12.30 -4.30 14.48
C SER A 73 -12.19 -3.39 13.25
N PHE A 74 -12.60 -3.92 12.09
CA PHE A 74 -12.56 -3.21 10.81
C PHE A 74 -13.98 -3.11 10.26
N ASN A 75 -14.64 -1.98 10.51
CA ASN A 75 -16.01 -1.73 10.07
C ASN A 75 -16.00 -1.17 8.64
N VAL A 76 -16.40 -1.98 7.66
CA VAL A 76 -16.41 -1.60 6.23
C VAL A 76 -17.83 -1.54 5.70
N ARG A 77 -18.12 -0.52 4.90
CA ARG A 77 -19.32 -0.48 4.06
C ARG A 77 -18.98 -1.03 2.68
N ILE A 78 -19.64 -2.12 2.30
CA ILE A 78 -19.53 -2.70 0.96
C ILE A 78 -20.88 -2.64 0.25
N SER A 79 -20.86 -2.72 -1.09
CA SER A 79 -22.11 -2.72 -1.86
C SER A 79 -22.98 -3.92 -1.50
N PRO A 80 -24.32 -3.78 -1.49
CA PRO A 80 -25.23 -4.89 -1.18
C PRO A 80 -25.02 -6.12 -2.08
N GLU A 81 -24.67 -5.90 -3.34
CA GLU A 81 -24.35 -6.97 -4.29
C GLU A 81 -23.10 -7.75 -3.90
N LEU A 82 -22.03 -7.05 -3.51
CA LEU A 82 -20.79 -7.67 -3.08
C LEU A 82 -21.00 -8.45 -1.78
N HIS A 83 -21.74 -7.87 -0.82
CA HIS A 83 -22.12 -8.55 0.40
C HIS A 83 -22.89 -9.85 0.12
N LYS A 84 -23.88 -9.81 -0.79
CA LYS A 84 -24.65 -10.99 -1.18
C LYS A 84 -23.77 -12.09 -1.80
N LYS A 85 -22.87 -11.71 -2.72
CA LYS A 85 -21.93 -12.65 -3.34
C LYS A 85 -21.00 -13.28 -2.30
N LEU A 86 -20.45 -12.46 -1.40
CA LEU A 86 -19.56 -12.92 -0.35
C LEU A 86 -20.26 -13.86 0.65
N ALA A 87 -21.50 -13.54 1.06
CA ALA A 87 -22.31 -14.39 1.92
C ALA A 87 -22.61 -15.76 1.28
N LEU A 88 -22.87 -15.80 -0.03
CA LEU A 88 -23.08 -17.07 -0.75
C LEU A 88 -21.79 -17.90 -0.83
N VAL A 89 -20.64 -17.27 -1.02
CA VAL A 89 -19.34 -17.96 -1.05
C VAL A 89 -19.03 -18.54 0.33
N ALA A 90 -19.22 -17.75 1.40
CA ALA A 90 -19.04 -18.19 2.78
C ALA A 90 -19.96 -19.38 3.11
N TYR A 91 -21.24 -19.31 2.73
CA TYR A 91 -22.20 -20.39 2.91
C TYR A 91 -21.78 -21.69 2.20
N LYS A 92 -21.29 -21.60 0.95
CA LYS A 92 -20.83 -22.77 0.19
C LYS A 92 -19.58 -23.41 0.78
N LYS A 93 -18.68 -22.62 1.36
CA LYS A 93 -17.46 -23.09 2.02
C LYS A 93 -17.71 -23.60 3.46
N GLY A 94 -18.82 -23.22 4.08
CA GLY A 94 -19.09 -23.50 5.49
C GLY A 94 -18.33 -22.58 6.46
N ASP A 95 -17.90 -21.41 5.98
CA ASP A 95 -17.12 -20.44 6.76
C ASP A 95 -17.95 -19.22 7.17
N SER A 96 -17.43 -18.42 8.11
CA SER A 96 -18.03 -17.13 8.46
C SER A 96 -17.72 -16.06 7.41
N LEU A 97 -18.60 -15.06 7.31
CA LEU A 97 -18.37 -13.92 6.42
C LEU A 97 -17.07 -13.19 6.77
N ASN A 98 -16.78 -13.02 8.07
CA ASN A 98 -15.54 -12.42 8.54
C ASN A 98 -14.29 -13.21 8.12
N LYS A 99 -14.34 -14.54 8.18
CA LYS A 99 -13.22 -15.39 7.74
C LYS A 99 -12.98 -15.28 6.23
N CYS A 100 -14.04 -15.22 5.42
CA CYS A 100 -13.90 -14.96 3.98
C CYS A 100 -13.32 -13.57 3.69
N VAL A 101 -13.67 -12.56 4.48
CA VAL A 101 -13.06 -11.22 4.39
C VAL A 101 -11.58 -11.29 4.76
N GLU A 102 -11.24 -11.95 5.85
CA GLU A 102 -9.85 -12.11 6.31
C GLU A 102 -8.97 -12.83 5.27
N GLU A 103 -9.45 -13.91 4.66
CA GLU A 103 -8.76 -14.61 3.56
C GLU A 103 -8.51 -13.68 2.37
N ALA A 104 -9.52 -12.88 1.97
CA ALA A 104 -9.39 -11.96 0.86
C ALA A 104 -8.40 -10.82 1.16
N LEU A 105 -8.43 -10.29 2.39
CA LEU A 105 -7.49 -9.27 2.85
C LEU A 105 -6.06 -9.82 2.92
N SER A 106 -5.88 -11.03 3.45
CA SER A 106 -4.58 -11.72 3.51
C SER A 106 -3.99 -11.94 2.12
N ALA A 107 -4.81 -12.36 1.15
CA ALA A 107 -4.38 -12.52 -0.23
C ALA A 107 -3.96 -11.18 -0.88
N TYR A 108 -4.67 -10.09 -0.59
CA TYR A 108 -4.33 -8.76 -1.09
C TYR A 108 -2.99 -8.26 -0.55
N VAL A 109 -2.77 -8.36 0.77
CA VAL A 109 -1.51 -7.96 1.42
C VAL A 109 -0.34 -8.83 0.96
N SER A 110 -0.57 -10.12 0.76
CA SER A 110 0.45 -11.06 0.25
C SER A 110 0.82 -10.80 -1.22
N ALA A 111 -0.09 -10.19 -1.99
CA ALA A 111 0.20 -9.78 -3.37
C ALA A 111 1.00 -8.46 -3.42
N ASP A 112 0.71 -7.54 -2.50
CA ASP A 112 1.38 -6.24 -2.41
C ASP A 112 2.84 -6.36 -1.95
N SER A 113 3.09 -7.24 -0.97
CA SER A 113 4.45 -7.57 -0.51
C SER A 113 5.33 -8.19 -1.60
N LYS A 114 4.75 -8.97 -2.52
CA LYS A 114 5.48 -9.53 -3.68
C LYS A 114 5.83 -8.52 -4.77
N ALA A 115 5.17 -7.36 -4.80
CA ALA A 115 5.52 -6.30 -5.75
C ALA A 115 6.80 -5.55 -5.36
N THR A 116 7.27 -5.69 -4.11
CA THR A 116 8.39 -4.91 -3.57
C THR A 116 9.73 -5.69 -3.56
N GLU A 117 9.71 -7.01 -3.79
CA GLU A 117 10.92 -7.87 -3.85
C GLU A 117 11.46 -8.11 -5.28
N SER A 118 11.22 -7.20 -6.23
CA SER A 118 11.73 -7.33 -7.62
C SER A 118 12.51 -6.12 -8.12
N SER A 119 13.31 -5.48 -7.25
CA SER A 119 14.32 -4.50 -7.68
C SER A 119 15.76 -5.00 -7.73
N ASP A 120 16.04 -6.25 -7.34
CA ASP A 120 17.38 -6.83 -7.52
C ASP A 120 17.43 -7.70 -8.79
N GLY A 121 17.77 -7.05 -9.90
CA GLY A 121 18.53 -7.65 -11.00
C GLY A 121 17.91 -8.84 -11.72
N ILE A 122 16.76 -8.68 -12.37
CA ILE A 122 16.49 -9.49 -13.56
C ILE A 122 17.08 -8.75 -14.77
N THR A 123 18.29 -9.11 -15.16
CA THR A 123 18.74 -8.94 -16.55
C THR A 123 17.86 -9.83 -17.43
N LEU A 124 16.71 -9.31 -17.84
CA LEU A 124 16.03 -9.83 -19.02
C LEU A 124 16.93 -9.46 -20.19
N SER A 125 17.77 -10.42 -20.61
CA SER A 125 18.39 -10.35 -21.93
C SER A 125 17.24 -10.21 -22.92
N VAL A 126 17.03 -9.00 -23.42
CA VAL A 126 16.08 -8.74 -24.49
C VAL A 126 16.54 -9.59 -25.67
N PRO A 127 15.75 -10.59 -26.13
CA PRO A 127 16.08 -11.29 -27.35
C PRO A 127 16.13 -10.27 -28.48
N SER A 128 17.15 -10.35 -29.33
CA SER A 128 17.26 -9.45 -30.46
C SER A 128 16.03 -9.65 -31.36
N PRO A 129 15.58 -8.61 -32.11
CA PRO A 129 14.42 -8.72 -33.01
C PRO A 129 14.51 -9.85 -34.06
N GLU A 130 15.70 -10.42 -34.24
CA GLU A 130 16.03 -11.54 -35.11
C GLU A 130 15.49 -12.88 -34.57
N ASP A 131 15.23 -12.98 -33.26
CA ASP A 131 14.83 -14.22 -32.58
C ASP A 131 13.32 -14.54 -32.73
N TYR A 132 12.54 -13.66 -33.37
CA TYR A 132 11.08 -13.78 -33.53
C TYR A 132 10.60 -13.94 -34.97
N GLU A 133 11.39 -14.55 -35.85
CA GLU A 133 10.84 -15.07 -37.11
C GLU A 133 10.09 -16.39 -36.87
N GLY A 134 8.76 -16.30 -36.73
CA GLY A 134 7.86 -17.46 -36.97
C GLY A 134 6.78 -17.75 -35.94
N SER A 135 6.68 -17.01 -34.83
CA SER A 135 5.64 -17.28 -33.82
C SER A 135 4.31 -16.61 -34.23
N LYS A 136 3.24 -17.40 -34.43
CA LYS A 136 1.89 -16.86 -34.66
C LYS A 136 1.41 -16.10 -33.43
N PHE A 137 0.98 -14.85 -33.65
CA PHE A 137 0.49 -13.89 -32.65
C PHE A 137 -0.67 -14.38 -31.75
N SER A 138 -1.25 -15.55 -32.04
CA SER A 138 -2.40 -16.14 -31.34
C SER A 138 -2.06 -16.90 -30.06
N GLU A 139 -0.79 -17.13 -29.75
CA GLU A 139 -0.37 -17.98 -28.61
C GLU A 139 0.31 -17.20 -27.47
N LEU A 140 0.32 -15.87 -27.51
CA LEU A 140 0.94 -15.06 -26.46
C LEU A 140 -0.01 -14.85 -25.26
N PRO A 141 0.50 -14.94 -24.01
CA PRO A 141 -0.31 -14.73 -22.83
C PRO A 141 -0.87 -13.29 -22.79
N PRO A 142 -2.06 -13.06 -22.20
CA PRO A 142 -2.79 -11.79 -22.28
C PRO A 142 -1.97 -10.57 -21.84
N ILE A 143 -1.05 -10.76 -20.89
CA ILE A 143 -0.18 -9.72 -20.33
C ILE A 143 0.78 -9.16 -21.39
N HIS A 144 1.25 -9.98 -22.33
CA HIS A 144 2.18 -9.55 -23.38
C HIS A 144 1.52 -8.71 -24.48
N LEU A 145 0.23 -8.96 -24.77
CA LEU A 145 -0.57 -8.22 -25.74
C LEU A 145 -0.86 -6.78 -25.29
N VAL A 146 -1.08 -6.58 -23.99
CA VAL A 146 -1.34 -5.24 -23.42
C VAL A 146 -0.08 -4.38 -23.48
N TYR A 147 1.08 -4.95 -23.16
CA TYR A 147 2.34 -4.22 -23.14
C TYR A 147 2.77 -3.80 -24.55
N THR A 148 2.69 -4.71 -25.54
CA THR A 148 3.07 -4.40 -26.93
C THR A 148 2.18 -3.32 -27.55
N ALA A 149 0.88 -3.31 -27.27
CA ALA A 149 -0.03 -2.27 -27.75
C ALA A 149 0.26 -0.89 -27.13
N GLN A 150 0.61 -0.84 -25.84
CA GLN A 150 0.97 0.41 -25.15
C GLN A 150 2.27 1.01 -25.67
N THR A 151 3.29 0.17 -25.95
CA THR A 151 4.57 0.65 -26.48
C THR A 151 4.42 1.17 -27.92
N TYR A 152 3.63 0.49 -28.77
CA TYR A 152 3.40 0.94 -30.15
C TYR A 152 2.70 2.29 -30.22
N LYS A 153 1.70 2.52 -29.37
CA LYS A 153 0.99 3.81 -29.33
C LYS A 153 1.91 4.96 -28.95
N LYS A 154 2.89 4.70 -28.07
CA LYS A 154 3.88 5.68 -27.61
C LYS A 154 4.98 5.99 -28.65
N VAL A 155 5.19 5.10 -29.62
CA VAL A 155 6.14 5.27 -30.73
C VAL A 155 5.51 5.98 -31.93
N VAL A 156 4.20 5.85 -32.15
CA VAL A 156 3.48 6.48 -33.28
C VAL A 156 3.06 7.93 -32.99
N GLU A 157 3.03 8.32 -31.71
CA GLU A 157 2.68 9.69 -31.26
C GLU A 157 3.92 10.59 -31.02
N ASN A 158 5.12 10.20 -31.45
CA ASN A 158 6.34 11.03 -31.55
C ASN A 158 6.94 10.94 -32.96
#